data_AF-A0A6F9X028-F1
#
_entry.id   AF-A0A6F9X028-F1
#
_cell.length_a   1.000
_cell.length_b   1.000
_cell.length_c   1.000
_cell.angle_alpha   90.00
_cell.angle_beta   90.00
_cell.angle_gamma   90.00
#
_symmetry.space_group_name_H-M   'P 1'
#
loop_
_entity.id
_entity.type
_entity.pdbx_description
1 polymer ?
#
loop_
_entity_poly.entity_id
_entity_poly.type
_entity_poly.pdbx_seq_one_letter_code
_entity_poly.pdbx_strand_id
1 'polypeptide(L)'
;MRKSATVEFIAVTMVLLTATALIAVTGLDMKAAQLFYVPGTGFPYGDLQPGYSLYRYGVWPAYLLAGVSLLVFSAGFFLPGLRRHRRPALFIVLLLALGPGLLVNTVFKDHWGRPRPRQVAEFGGSNPFHQPWQNGNRTDCKSFPCGHASAAFYLMAPYFVLRRANRRQARAWLSLGIVYGTLMGIERIAQGGHFVSDVLWSCGVVTLAGLILAATMRPHIRKQPPSGGIQCLQGENFR
;
A
#
# COMPACT_ATOMS: atom_id res chain seq x y z
N MET A 1 15.13 -18.76 6.67
CA MET A 1 14.69 -17.44 6.15
C MET A 1 13.41 -17.47 5.31
N ARG A 2 13.23 -18.38 4.32
CA ARG A 2 11.95 -18.50 3.57
C ARG A 2 10.75 -18.79 4.48
N LYS A 3 10.93 -19.65 5.49
CA LYS A 3 9.88 -20.01 6.48
C LYS A 3 9.22 -18.78 7.15
N SER A 4 9.99 -17.75 7.51
CA SER A 4 9.43 -16.55 8.16
C SER A 4 8.61 -15.67 7.21
N ALA A 5 9.01 -15.55 5.93
CA ALA A 5 8.23 -14.82 4.95
C ALA A 5 6.92 -15.55 4.60
N THR A 6 6.94 -16.87 4.54
CA THR A 6 5.74 -17.70 4.35
C THR A 6 4.76 -17.53 5.52
N VAL A 7 5.25 -17.55 6.75
CA VAL A 7 4.40 -17.33 7.94
C VAL A 7 3.79 -15.93 7.94
N GLU A 8 4.57 -14.88 7.62
CA GLU A 8 4.04 -13.51 7.50
C GLU A 8 2.97 -13.41 6.40
N PHE A 9 3.19 -14.03 5.24
CA PHE A 9 2.25 -14.03 4.13
C PHE A 9 0.93 -14.73 4.50
N ILE A 10 1.01 -15.89 5.13
CA ILE A 10 -0.16 -16.64 5.61
C ILE A 10 -0.90 -15.81 6.66
N ALA A 11 -0.19 -15.26 7.65
CA ALA A 11 -0.80 -14.45 8.70
C ALA A 11 -1.53 -13.23 8.14
N VAL A 12 -0.92 -12.48 7.23
CA VAL A 12 -1.58 -11.32 6.57
C VAL A 12 -2.81 -11.78 5.78
N THR A 13 -2.70 -12.87 5.01
CA THR A 13 -3.84 -13.41 4.26
C THR A 13 -4.99 -13.81 5.19
N MET A 14 -4.70 -14.51 6.30
CA MET A 14 -5.71 -14.89 7.28
C MET A 14 -6.38 -13.66 7.92
N VAL A 15 -5.61 -12.63 8.25
CA VAL A 15 -6.17 -11.37 8.76
C VAL A 15 -7.10 -10.73 7.74
N LEU A 16 -6.72 -10.68 6.46
CA LEU A 16 -7.55 -10.13 5.39
C LEU A 16 -8.86 -10.92 5.22
N LEU A 17 -8.80 -12.25 5.23
CA LEU A 17 -9.96 -13.11 5.10
C LEU A 17 -10.90 -12.97 6.30
N THR A 18 -10.38 -13.02 7.51
CA THR A 18 -11.17 -12.83 8.74
C THR A 18 -11.81 -11.45 8.79
N ALA A 19 -11.04 -10.39 8.49
CA ALA A 19 -11.57 -9.03 8.45
C ALA A 19 -12.65 -8.87 7.37
N THR A 20 -12.45 -9.48 6.19
CA THR A 20 -13.45 -9.49 5.11
C THR A 20 -14.74 -10.20 5.53
N ALA A 21 -14.63 -11.35 6.21
CA ALA A 21 -15.79 -12.07 6.73
C ALA A 21 -16.54 -11.24 7.79
N LEU A 22 -15.83 -10.59 8.70
CA LEU A 22 -16.42 -9.69 9.70
C LEU A 22 -17.13 -8.49 9.05
N ILE A 23 -16.50 -7.86 8.05
CA ILE A 23 -17.12 -6.76 7.29
C ILE A 23 -18.43 -7.22 6.65
N ALA A 24 -18.43 -8.39 6.04
CA ALA A 24 -19.60 -8.92 5.35
C ALA A 24 -20.74 -9.27 6.29
N VAL A 25 -20.46 -9.99 7.39
CA VAL A 25 -21.49 -10.41 8.37
C VAL A 25 -22.07 -9.19 9.10
N THR A 26 -21.26 -8.18 9.39
CA THR A 26 -21.72 -6.97 10.08
C THR A 26 -22.41 -5.95 9.15
N GLY A 27 -22.28 -6.13 7.83
CA GLY A 27 -22.73 -5.16 6.82
C GLY A 27 -21.94 -3.85 6.86
N LEU A 28 -20.69 -3.88 7.33
CA LEU A 28 -19.89 -2.68 7.58
C LEU A 28 -19.64 -1.85 6.32
N ASP A 29 -19.52 -2.49 5.15
CA ASP A 29 -19.39 -1.80 3.87
C ASP A 29 -20.55 -0.81 3.64
N MET A 30 -21.79 -1.28 3.78
CA MET A 30 -22.97 -0.45 3.58
C MET A 30 -23.16 0.56 4.71
N LYS A 31 -22.99 0.13 5.98
CA LYS A 31 -23.12 1.03 7.13
C LYS A 31 -22.13 2.19 7.08
N ALA A 32 -20.88 1.93 6.72
CA ALA A 32 -19.86 2.97 6.62
C ALA A 32 -20.14 3.94 5.47
N ALA A 33 -20.57 3.45 4.30
CA ALA A 33 -20.96 4.31 3.19
C ALA A 33 -22.18 5.18 3.54
N GLN A 34 -23.14 4.62 4.27
CA GLN A 34 -24.36 5.33 4.68
C GLN A 34 -24.08 6.55 5.56
N LEU A 35 -23.01 6.54 6.37
CA LEU A 35 -22.62 7.70 7.19
C LEU A 35 -22.33 8.96 6.36
N PHE A 36 -21.96 8.81 5.09
CA PHE A 36 -21.62 9.90 4.19
C PHE A 36 -22.69 10.18 3.14
N TYR A 37 -23.76 9.40 3.13
CA TYR A 37 -24.86 9.55 2.18
C TYR A 37 -25.96 10.46 2.73
N VAL A 38 -26.44 11.37 1.90
CA VAL A 38 -27.57 12.25 2.19
C VAL A 38 -28.66 11.99 1.13
N PRO A 39 -29.86 11.53 1.52
CA PRO A 39 -30.95 11.28 0.58
C PRO A 39 -31.26 12.48 -0.31
N GLY A 40 -31.39 12.26 -1.62
CA GLY A 40 -31.62 13.32 -2.62
C GLY A 40 -30.38 14.12 -3.04
N THR A 41 -29.33 14.14 -2.21
CA THR A 41 -28.09 14.88 -2.48
C THR A 41 -26.92 13.97 -2.88
N GLY A 42 -26.91 12.70 -2.44
CA GLY A 42 -25.82 11.76 -2.72
C GLY A 42 -24.72 11.81 -1.66
N PHE A 43 -23.47 11.98 -2.08
CA PHE A 43 -22.28 11.96 -1.21
C PHE A 43 -21.61 13.34 -1.13
N PRO A 44 -22.24 14.35 -0.51
CA PRO A 44 -21.78 15.75 -0.57
C PRO A 44 -20.46 15.99 0.18
N TYR A 45 -20.13 15.14 1.15
CA TYR A 45 -18.94 15.32 1.99
C TYR A 45 -17.63 15.04 1.27
N GLY A 46 -17.66 14.28 0.17
CA GLY A 46 -16.47 13.86 -0.56
C GLY A 46 -15.74 14.96 -1.33
N ASP A 47 -16.39 16.10 -1.54
CA ASP A 47 -15.79 17.25 -2.24
C ASP A 47 -15.37 18.38 -1.28
N LEU A 48 -15.54 18.17 0.03
CA LEU A 48 -15.18 19.16 1.05
C LEU A 48 -13.69 19.11 1.39
N GLN A 49 -13.15 20.26 1.80
CA GLN A 49 -11.80 20.35 2.34
C GLN A 49 -11.74 19.86 3.80
N PRO A 50 -10.63 19.24 4.25
CA PRO A 50 -9.39 18.98 3.51
C PRO A 50 -9.42 17.71 2.62
N GLY A 51 -10.53 16.95 2.65
CA GLY A 51 -10.71 15.67 1.97
C GLY A 51 -10.43 15.70 0.47
N TYR A 52 -11.01 16.67 -0.23
CA TYR A 52 -10.79 16.85 -1.67
C TYR A 52 -9.30 17.06 -2.03
N SER A 53 -8.57 17.83 -1.22
CA SER A 53 -7.12 18.00 -1.42
C SER A 53 -6.36 16.71 -1.16
N LEU A 54 -6.75 15.94 -0.14
CA LEU A 54 -6.17 14.63 0.11
C LEU A 54 -6.41 13.70 -1.07
N TYR A 55 -7.61 13.66 -1.64
CA TYR A 55 -7.92 12.88 -2.84
C TYR A 55 -7.04 13.30 -4.04
N ARG A 56 -6.98 14.60 -4.33
CA ARG A 56 -6.30 15.13 -5.53
C ARG A 56 -4.78 15.05 -5.43
N TYR A 57 -4.22 15.33 -4.26
CA TYR A 57 -2.78 15.48 -4.09
C TYR A 57 -2.14 14.37 -3.23
N GLY A 58 -2.94 13.56 -2.55
CA GLY A 58 -2.40 12.59 -1.60
C GLY A 58 -1.67 11.41 -2.23
N VAL A 59 -1.70 11.26 -3.56
CA VAL A 59 -0.88 10.26 -4.26
C VAL A 59 0.54 10.76 -4.56
N TRP A 60 0.79 12.08 -4.54
CA TRP A 60 2.10 12.66 -4.87
C TRP A 60 3.25 12.17 -3.97
N PRO A 61 3.09 12.00 -2.64
CA PRO A 61 4.15 11.46 -1.81
C PRO A 61 4.64 10.07 -2.26
N ALA A 62 3.75 9.23 -2.77
CA ALA A 62 4.10 7.91 -3.30
C ALA A 62 4.93 8.03 -4.58
N TYR A 63 4.51 8.90 -5.51
CA TYR A 63 5.25 9.15 -6.74
C TYR A 63 6.60 9.82 -6.48
N LEU A 64 6.68 10.72 -5.52
CA LEU A 64 7.94 11.34 -5.09
C LEU A 64 8.90 10.28 -4.52
N LEU A 65 8.41 9.41 -3.62
CA LEU A 65 9.21 8.32 -3.05
C LEU A 65 9.74 7.38 -4.14
N ALA A 66 8.91 7.00 -5.10
CA ALA A 66 9.31 6.16 -6.23
C ALA A 66 10.28 6.89 -7.18
N GLY A 67 10.05 8.16 -7.48
CA GLY A 67 10.91 8.98 -8.33
C GLY A 67 12.30 9.16 -7.73
N VAL A 68 12.38 9.52 -6.44
CA VAL A 68 13.66 9.60 -5.72
C VAL A 68 14.36 8.23 -5.71
N SER A 69 13.61 7.14 -5.49
CA SER A 69 14.19 5.79 -5.54
C SER A 69 14.72 5.45 -6.93
N LEU A 70 14.02 5.81 -8.00
CA LEU A 70 14.50 5.60 -9.36
C LEU A 70 15.80 6.38 -9.62
N LEU A 71 15.89 7.63 -9.17
CA LEU A 71 17.12 8.43 -9.27
C LEU A 71 18.27 7.78 -8.51
N VAL A 72 18.04 7.30 -7.28
CA VAL A 72 19.06 6.58 -6.48
C VAL A 72 19.50 5.29 -7.16
N PHE A 73 18.57 4.54 -7.75
CA PHE A 73 18.88 3.33 -8.50
C PHE A 73 19.78 3.62 -9.71
N SER A 74 19.42 4.60 -10.53
CA SER A 74 20.16 5.01 -11.72
C SER A 74 21.53 5.60 -11.37
N ALA A 75 21.59 6.52 -10.40
CA ALA A 75 22.84 7.12 -9.94
C ALA A 75 23.79 6.08 -9.32
N GLY A 76 23.27 4.99 -8.75
CA GLY A 76 24.07 3.90 -8.19
C GLY A 76 24.94 3.15 -9.20
N PHE A 77 24.71 3.29 -10.50
CA PHE A 77 25.59 2.74 -11.54
C PHE A 77 26.86 3.59 -11.74
N PHE A 78 26.76 4.90 -11.50
CA PHE A 78 27.84 5.86 -11.74
C PHE A 78 28.57 6.27 -10.44
N LEU A 79 27.85 6.34 -9.32
CA LEU A 79 28.37 6.80 -8.03
C LEU A 79 28.67 5.62 -7.08
N PRO A 80 29.94 5.34 -6.73
CA PRO A 80 30.32 4.22 -5.87
C PRO A 80 29.59 4.21 -4.52
N GLY A 81 29.36 5.38 -3.91
CA GLY A 81 28.68 5.52 -2.62
C GLY A 81 27.21 5.08 -2.63
N LEU A 82 26.56 5.09 -3.81
CA LEU A 82 25.15 4.71 -3.96
C LEU A 82 24.95 3.24 -4.38
N ARG A 83 26.02 2.51 -4.74
CA ARG A 83 25.94 1.11 -5.19
C ARG A 83 25.18 0.21 -4.22
N ARG A 84 25.35 0.41 -2.91
CA ARG A 84 24.65 -0.34 -1.85
C ARG A 84 23.14 -0.08 -1.79
N HIS A 85 22.69 1.05 -2.32
CA HIS A 85 21.29 1.48 -2.29
C HIS A 85 20.50 1.05 -3.53
N ARG A 86 21.15 0.53 -4.58
CA ARG A 86 20.50 0.09 -5.82
C ARG A 86 19.39 -0.93 -5.62
N ARG A 87 19.66 -2.02 -4.88
CA ARG A 87 18.65 -3.06 -4.62
C ARG A 87 17.45 -2.54 -3.80
N PRO A 88 17.64 -1.83 -2.67
CA PRO A 88 16.55 -1.17 -1.97
C PRO A 88 15.73 -0.23 -2.86
N ALA A 89 16.40 0.60 -3.65
CA ALA A 89 15.78 1.57 -4.54
C ALA A 89 14.93 0.89 -5.62
N LEU A 90 15.49 -0.13 -6.29
CA LEU A 90 14.77 -0.93 -7.26
C LEU A 90 13.55 -1.64 -6.64
N PHE A 91 13.67 -2.15 -5.42
CA PHE A 91 12.53 -2.75 -4.72
C PHE A 91 11.38 -1.76 -4.52
N ILE A 92 11.69 -0.53 -4.09
CA ILE A 92 10.68 0.51 -3.87
C ILE A 92 9.98 0.85 -5.20
N VAL A 93 10.72 0.99 -6.30
CA VAL A 93 10.15 1.23 -7.64
C VAL A 93 9.27 0.06 -8.09
N LEU A 94 9.77 -1.17 -8.00
CA LEU A 94 9.02 -2.37 -8.42
C LEU A 94 7.76 -2.59 -7.58
N LEU A 95 7.77 -2.26 -6.30
CA LEU A 95 6.59 -2.40 -5.45
C LEU A 95 5.47 -1.43 -5.88
N LEU A 96 5.80 -0.21 -6.32
CA LEU A 96 4.78 0.72 -6.84
C LEU A 96 4.22 0.21 -8.18
N ALA A 97 5.12 -0.23 -9.06
CA ALA A 97 4.75 -0.72 -10.38
C ALA A 97 3.89 -1.99 -10.30
N LEU A 98 4.24 -2.94 -9.43
CA LEU A 98 3.55 -4.23 -9.34
C LEU A 98 2.32 -4.18 -8.45
N GLY A 99 2.37 -3.49 -7.30
CA GLY A 99 1.24 -3.41 -6.37
C GLY A 99 0.15 -2.47 -6.88
N PRO A 100 0.25 -1.15 -6.65
CA PRO A 100 -0.73 -0.18 -7.13
C PRO A 100 -0.88 -0.13 -8.67
N GLY A 101 0.23 -0.17 -9.42
CA GLY A 101 0.22 -0.02 -10.88
C GLY A 101 -0.43 -1.20 -11.61
N LEU A 102 0.17 -2.38 -11.49
CA LEU A 102 -0.27 -3.57 -12.21
C LEU A 102 -1.47 -4.23 -11.53
N LEU A 103 -1.30 -4.72 -10.29
CA LEU A 103 -2.34 -5.51 -9.63
C LEU A 103 -3.62 -4.71 -9.41
N VAL A 104 -3.53 -3.53 -8.80
CA VAL A 104 -4.73 -2.75 -8.46
C VAL A 104 -5.33 -2.06 -9.69
N ASN A 105 -4.53 -1.28 -10.42
CA ASN A 105 -5.09 -0.45 -11.49
C ASN A 105 -5.32 -1.17 -12.81
N THR A 106 -4.56 -2.22 -13.14
CA THR A 106 -4.66 -2.90 -14.44
C THR A 106 -5.42 -4.22 -14.34
N VAL A 107 -5.09 -5.07 -13.36
CA VAL A 107 -5.71 -6.40 -13.24
C VAL A 107 -7.12 -6.28 -12.66
N PHE A 108 -7.28 -5.71 -11.47
CA PHE A 108 -8.59 -5.71 -10.81
C PHE A 108 -9.55 -4.67 -11.34
N LYS A 109 -9.10 -3.43 -11.53
CA LYS A 109 -9.99 -2.31 -11.87
C LYS A 109 -10.77 -2.50 -13.15
N ASP A 110 -10.19 -3.17 -14.14
CA ASP A 110 -10.82 -3.34 -15.45
C ASP A 110 -11.65 -4.64 -15.57
N HIS A 111 -11.51 -5.56 -14.61
CA HIS A 111 -12.08 -6.91 -14.72
C HIS A 111 -12.98 -7.32 -13.55
N TRP A 112 -13.00 -6.60 -12.42
CA TRP A 112 -13.77 -7.02 -11.25
C TRP A 112 -15.26 -6.65 -11.32
N GLY A 113 -15.59 -5.49 -11.88
CA GLY A 113 -16.97 -5.07 -12.13
C GLY A 113 -17.81 -4.72 -10.90
N ARG A 114 -17.21 -4.57 -9.71
CA ARG A 114 -17.95 -4.26 -8.47
C ARG A 114 -18.48 -2.81 -8.47
N PRO A 115 -19.81 -2.60 -8.28
CA PRO A 115 -20.40 -1.27 -8.22
C PRO A 115 -19.87 -0.44 -7.04
N ARG A 116 -19.72 0.87 -7.23
CA ARG A 116 -19.37 1.81 -6.15
C ARG A 116 -20.59 2.12 -5.28
N PRO A 117 -20.42 2.59 -4.03
CA PRO A 117 -21.54 3.02 -3.20
C PRO A 117 -22.52 3.94 -3.94
N ARG A 118 -22.04 5.00 -4.58
CA ARG A 118 -22.89 5.94 -5.35
C ARG A 118 -23.63 5.35 -6.57
N GLN A 119 -23.32 4.11 -6.95
CA GLN A 119 -23.95 3.40 -8.07
C GLN A 119 -24.93 2.32 -7.60
N VAL A 120 -24.99 2.06 -6.30
CA VAL A 120 -25.81 1.03 -5.68
C VAL A 120 -27.21 1.57 -5.36
N ALA A 121 -28.25 0.73 -5.51
CA ALA A 121 -29.66 1.12 -5.38
C ALA A 121 -29.99 1.78 -4.04
N GLU A 122 -29.41 1.27 -2.96
CA GLU A 122 -29.56 1.79 -1.59
C GLU A 122 -29.07 3.23 -1.42
N PHE A 123 -28.22 3.72 -2.33
CA PHE A 123 -27.70 5.09 -2.33
C PHE A 123 -28.11 5.89 -3.58
N GLY A 124 -29.27 5.55 -4.16
CA GLY A 124 -29.86 6.27 -5.30
C GLY A 124 -29.28 5.88 -6.67
N GLY A 125 -28.48 4.82 -6.73
CA GLY A 125 -28.02 4.22 -7.98
C GLY A 125 -28.99 3.19 -8.55
N SER A 126 -28.51 2.37 -9.49
CA SER A 126 -29.32 1.37 -10.19
C SER A 126 -28.76 -0.06 -10.11
N ASN A 127 -27.62 -0.26 -9.44
CA ASN A 127 -26.96 -1.56 -9.36
C ASN A 127 -27.21 -2.23 -8.00
N PRO A 128 -27.23 -3.56 -7.92
CA PRO A 128 -27.25 -4.25 -6.64
C PRO A 128 -25.91 -4.10 -5.90
N PHE A 129 -25.95 -4.16 -4.57
CA PHE A 129 -24.74 -4.27 -3.76
C PHE A 129 -24.05 -5.62 -3.96
N HIS A 130 -22.72 -5.60 -4.12
CA HIS A 130 -21.88 -6.79 -4.25
C HIS A 130 -20.84 -6.82 -3.13
N GLN A 131 -20.62 -8.00 -2.55
CA GLN A 131 -19.51 -8.30 -1.65
C GLN A 131 -18.16 -8.25 -2.39
N PRO A 132 -17.01 -8.10 -1.69
CA PRO A 132 -15.72 -7.98 -2.34
C PRO A 132 -15.32 -9.20 -3.18
N TRP A 133 -15.86 -10.40 -2.91
CA TRP A 133 -15.61 -11.62 -3.70
C TRP A 133 -16.62 -11.86 -4.84
N GLN A 134 -17.62 -11.00 -4.98
CA GLN A 134 -18.62 -11.10 -6.05
C GLN A 134 -18.21 -10.20 -7.21
N ASN A 135 -17.93 -10.80 -8.37
CA ASN A 135 -17.71 -10.05 -9.60
C ASN A 135 -19.03 -9.42 -10.08
N GLY A 136 -18.93 -8.27 -10.76
CA GLY A 136 -20.05 -7.69 -11.48
C GLY A 136 -19.90 -7.88 -12.98
N ASN A 137 -21.02 -7.84 -13.69
CA ASN A 137 -21.06 -8.07 -15.14
C ASN A 137 -20.83 -6.79 -15.96
N ARG A 138 -20.51 -5.67 -15.31
CA ARG A 138 -20.37 -4.37 -15.96
C ARG A 138 -18.94 -3.83 -15.85
N THR A 139 -18.43 -3.29 -16.95
CA THR A 139 -17.06 -2.74 -17.06
C THR A 139 -16.93 -1.31 -16.54
N ASP A 140 -18.03 -0.60 -16.30
CA ASP A 140 -18.07 0.76 -15.74
C ASP A 140 -18.07 0.78 -14.20
N CYS A 141 -18.23 -0.38 -13.57
CA CYS A 141 -18.23 -0.58 -12.12
C CYS A 141 -16.83 -0.93 -11.63
N LYS A 142 -16.12 0.06 -11.09
CA LYS A 142 -14.70 -0.06 -10.70
C LYS A 142 -14.45 0.37 -9.26
N SER A 143 -15.08 -0.31 -8.29
CA SER A 143 -14.86 -0.06 -6.86
C SER A 143 -13.68 -0.86 -6.29
N PHE A 144 -13.47 -2.11 -6.71
CA PHE A 144 -12.52 -2.99 -6.04
C PHE A 144 -11.22 -3.23 -6.83
N PRO A 145 -10.04 -3.13 -6.18
CA PRO A 145 -9.72 -2.38 -4.97
C PRO A 145 -9.61 -0.86 -5.20
N CYS A 146 -9.43 -0.11 -4.11
CA CYS A 146 -9.22 1.34 -4.15
C CYS A 146 -7.79 1.73 -4.59
N GLY A 147 -7.67 2.18 -5.85
CA GLY A 147 -6.39 2.65 -6.42
C GLY A 147 -5.71 3.76 -5.60
N HIS A 148 -6.44 4.80 -5.21
CA HIS A 148 -5.88 5.92 -4.43
C HIS A 148 -5.36 5.45 -3.07
N ALA A 149 -6.15 4.62 -2.36
CA ALA A 149 -5.72 4.05 -1.09
C ALA A 149 -4.49 3.15 -1.26
N SER A 150 -4.41 2.33 -2.31
CA SER A 150 -3.24 1.48 -2.57
C SER A 150 -1.96 2.30 -2.79
N ALA A 151 -2.04 3.40 -3.54
CA ALA A 151 -0.91 4.31 -3.74
C ALA A 151 -0.52 5.01 -2.43
N ALA A 152 -1.47 5.35 -1.57
CA ALA A 152 -1.19 5.92 -0.25
C ALA A 152 -0.58 4.89 0.72
N PHE A 153 -1.10 3.66 0.77
CA PHE A 153 -0.55 2.55 1.56
C PHE A 153 0.89 2.20 1.14
N TYR A 154 1.24 2.39 -0.13
CA TYR A 154 2.58 2.19 -0.64
C TYR A 154 3.66 3.01 0.10
N LEU A 155 3.32 4.10 0.80
CA LEU A 155 4.27 4.79 1.67
C LEU A 155 4.89 3.89 2.75
N MET A 156 4.31 2.72 3.05
CA MET A 156 4.96 1.73 3.90
C MET A 156 6.16 1.02 3.24
N ALA A 157 6.42 1.18 1.94
CA ALA A 157 7.48 0.47 1.21
C ALA A 157 8.85 0.45 1.93
N PRO A 158 9.34 1.55 2.56
CA PRO A 158 10.61 1.55 3.27
C PRO A 158 10.64 0.60 4.49
N TYR A 159 9.50 0.20 5.05
CA TYR A 159 9.42 -0.84 6.10
C TYR A 159 10.14 -2.12 5.65
N PHE A 160 9.87 -2.59 4.43
CA PHE A 160 10.44 -3.85 3.93
C PHE A 160 11.96 -3.79 3.76
N VAL A 161 12.49 -2.61 3.42
CA VAL A 161 13.92 -2.33 3.32
C VAL A 161 14.56 -2.29 4.72
N LEU A 162 13.96 -1.53 5.64
CA LEU A 162 14.57 -1.15 6.92
C LEU A 162 14.33 -2.15 8.05
N ARG A 163 13.34 -3.06 7.96
CA ARG A 163 12.90 -3.96 9.05
C ARG A 163 14.01 -4.79 9.70
N ARG A 164 15.14 -5.01 9.01
CA ARG A 164 16.31 -5.73 9.55
C ARG A 164 17.48 -4.82 9.95
N ALA A 165 17.51 -3.58 9.48
CA ALA A 165 18.59 -2.63 9.75
C ALA A 165 18.24 -1.67 10.90
N ASN A 166 17.04 -1.10 10.88
CA ASN A 166 16.55 -0.14 11.86
C ASN A 166 15.06 -0.37 12.14
N ARG A 167 14.77 -1.12 13.21
CA ARG A 167 13.39 -1.49 13.58
C ARG A 167 12.51 -0.27 13.91
N ARG A 168 13.07 0.78 14.50
CA ARG A 168 12.33 2.01 14.85
C ARG A 168 11.86 2.73 13.59
N GLN A 169 12.77 3.00 12.66
CA GLN A 169 12.41 3.64 11.40
C GLN A 169 11.49 2.76 10.55
N ALA A 170 11.71 1.44 10.53
CA ALA A 170 10.82 0.53 9.81
C ALA A 170 9.37 0.61 10.33
N ARG A 171 9.18 0.57 11.66
CA ARG A 171 7.86 0.73 12.27
C ARG A 171 7.24 2.09 11.97
N ALA A 172 8.02 3.17 11.99
CA ALA A 172 7.53 4.50 11.64
C ALA A 172 6.98 4.55 10.20
N TRP A 173 7.70 3.99 9.22
CA TRP A 173 7.22 3.92 7.83
C TRP A 173 5.99 3.02 7.66
N LEU A 174 5.94 1.90 8.38
CA LEU A 174 4.76 1.03 8.39
C LEU A 174 3.53 1.77 8.92
N SER A 175 3.66 2.42 10.09
CA SER A 175 2.60 3.21 10.70
C SER A 175 2.17 4.37 9.80
N LEU A 176 3.13 5.10 9.20
CA LEU A 176 2.84 6.18 8.27
C LEU A 176 2.00 5.70 7.09
N GLY A 177 2.42 4.61 6.43
CA GLY A 177 1.67 4.07 5.29
C GLY A 177 0.28 3.56 5.67
N ILE A 178 0.14 2.89 6.82
CA ILE A 178 -1.17 2.42 7.31
C ILE A 178 -2.10 3.60 7.59
N VAL A 179 -1.65 4.59 8.38
CA VAL A 179 -2.46 5.76 8.73
C VAL A 179 -2.83 6.54 7.48
N TYR A 180 -1.86 6.86 6.63
CA TYR A 180 -2.08 7.67 5.45
C TYR A 180 -2.99 6.98 4.42
N GLY A 181 -2.76 5.69 4.16
CA GLY A 181 -3.65 4.90 3.30
C GLY A 181 -5.06 4.75 3.84
N THR A 182 -5.21 4.69 5.16
CA THR A 182 -6.53 4.66 5.82
C THR A 182 -7.26 5.99 5.68
N LEU A 183 -6.57 7.13 5.90
CA LEU A 183 -7.14 8.46 5.69
C LEU A 183 -7.60 8.65 4.24
N MET A 184 -6.76 8.25 3.28
CA MET A 184 -7.14 8.24 1.86
C MET A 184 -8.33 7.33 1.60
N GLY A 185 -8.39 6.16 2.24
CA GLY A 185 -9.51 5.23 2.14
C GLY A 185 -10.82 5.82 2.66
N ILE A 186 -10.81 6.45 3.83
CA ILE A 186 -11.96 7.13 4.44
C ILE A 186 -12.49 8.20 3.48
N GLU A 187 -11.61 9.03 2.92
CA GLU A 187 -12.00 10.04 1.95
C GLU A 187 -12.69 9.43 0.72
N ARG A 188 -12.15 8.32 0.22
CA ARG A 188 -12.72 7.59 -0.93
C ARG A 188 -14.07 6.92 -0.61
N ILE A 189 -14.32 6.56 0.64
CA ILE A 189 -15.63 6.10 1.13
C ILE A 189 -16.59 7.29 1.24
N ALA A 190 -16.12 8.43 1.77
CA ALA A 190 -16.92 9.65 1.90
C ALA A 190 -17.40 10.21 0.56
N GLN A 191 -16.61 10.00 -0.50
CA GLN A 191 -16.98 10.31 -1.90
C GLN A 191 -17.97 9.32 -2.52
N GLY A 192 -18.40 8.29 -1.78
CA GLY A 192 -19.21 7.19 -2.32
C GLY A 192 -18.49 6.39 -3.40
N GLY A 193 -17.16 6.45 -3.41
CA GLY A 193 -16.31 5.87 -4.44
C GLY A 193 -15.93 4.42 -4.16
N HIS A 194 -15.83 4.04 -2.89
CA HIS A 194 -15.31 2.74 -2.45
C HIS A 194 -15.97 2.30 -1.14
N PHE A 195 -15.94 1.00 -0.89
CA PHE A 195 -16.34 0.38 0.37
C PHE A 195 -15.13 0.13 1.29
N VAL A 196 -15.39 -0.19 2.57
CA VAL A 196 -14.34 -0.49 3.56
C VAL A 196 -13.49 -1.67 3.13
N SER A 197 -14.12 -2.72 2.60
CA SER A 197 -13.42 -3.89 2.07
C SER A 197 -12.53 -3.57 0.86
N ASP A 198 -12.89 -2.60 0.01
CA ASP A 198 -12.03 -2.14 -1.10
C ASP A 198 -10.72 -1.54 -0.56
N VAL A 199 -10.81 -0.76 0.53
CA VAL A 199 -9.66 -0.14 1.20
C VAL A 199 -8.81 -1.19 1.91
N LEU A 200 -9.43 -2.15 2.62
CA LEU A 200 -8.75 -3.26 3.27
C LEU A 200 -7.89 -4.05 2.28
N TRP A 201 -8.47 -4.45 1.15
CA TRP A 201 -7.75 -5.21 0.13
C TRP A 201 -6.70 -4.37 -0.61
N SER A 202 -6.86 -3.04 -0.66
CA SER A 202 -5.80 -2.15 -1.16
C SER A 202 -4.54 -2.22 -0.29
N CYS A 203 -4.69 -2.19 1.04
CA CYS A 203 -3.59 -2.40 1.99
C CYS A 203 -3.02 -3.83 1.86
N GLY A 204 -3.91 -4.82 1.75
CA GLY A 204 -3.57 -6.22 1.60
C GLY A 204 -2.68 -6.50 0.39
N VAL A 205 -3.10 -6.06 -0.80
CA VAL A 205 -2.35 -6.25 -2.06
C VAL A 205 -0.96 -5.64 -1.97
N VAL A 206 -0.83 -4.41 -1.48
CA VAL A 206 0.47 -3.74 -1.32
C VAL A 206 1.36 -4.51 -0.34
N THR A 207 0.80 -4.96 0.78
CA THR A 207 1.54 -5.70 1.81
C THR A 207 2.00 -7.06 1.29
N LEU A 208 1.12 -7.83 0.66
CA LEU A 208 1.42 -9.16 0.11
C LEU A 208 2.44 -9.08 -1.03
N ALA A 209 2.28 -8.13 -1.96
CA ALA A 209 3.26 -7.86 -3.00
C ALA A 209 4.63 -7.47 -2.41
N GLY A 210 4.63 -6.61 -1.38
CA GLY A 210 5.83 -6.23 -0.64
C GLY A 210 6.53 -7.41 0.02
N LEU A 211 5.77 -8.34 0.62
CA LEU A 211 6.32 -9.57 1.22
C LEU A 211 6.94 -10.49 0.16
N ILE A 212 6.27 -10.71 -0.97
CA ILE A 212 6.78 -11.53 -2.08
C ILE A 212 8.07 -10.92 -2.65
N LEU A 213 8.05 -9.62 -2.95
CA LEU A 213 9.22 -8.90 -3.47
C LEU A 213 10.37 -8.88 -2.45
N ALA A 214 10.08 -8.72 -1.16
CA ALA A 214 11.11 -8.70 -0.12
C ALA A 214 11.75 -10.08 0.05
N ALA A 215 10.96 -11.17 -0.08
CA ALA A 215 11.44 -12.54 -0.01
C ALA A 215 12.36 -12.89 -1.19
N THR A 216 12.06 -12.38 -2.39
CA THR A 216 12.82 -12.62 -3.62
C THR A 216 14.07 -11.74 -3.72
N MET A 217 13.92 -10.41 -3.58
CA MET A 217 15.01 -9.45 -3.79
C MET A 217 15.92 -9.26 -2.58
N ARG A 218 15.43 -9.54 -1.35
CA ARG A 218 16.12 -9.30 -0.08
C ARG A 218 16.72 -7.88 -0.02
N PRO A 219 15.89 -6.82 -0.06
CA PRO A 219 16.31 -5.44 -0.29
C PRO A 219 16.99 -4.78 0.93
N HIS A 220 17.52 -5.56 1.88
CA HIS A 220 18.02 -5.03 3.14
C HIS A 220 19.34 -4.28 2.98
N ILE A 221 19.40 -3.10 3.57
CA ILE A 221 20.66 -2.37 3.73
C ILE A 221 21.46 -3.07 4.84
N ARG A 222 22.63 -3.64 4.50
CA ARG A 222 23.56 -4.17 5.51
C ARG A 222 23.98 -3.02 6.43
N LYS A 223 23.93 -3.22 7.75
CA LYS A 223 24.59 -2.31 8.69
C LYS A 223 26.07 -2.24 8.32
N GLN A 224 26.62 -1.03 8.22
CA GLN A 224 28.07 -0.90 8.26
C GLN A 224 28.53 -1.42 9.63
N PRO A 225 29.58 -2.25 9.71
CA PRO A 225 30.27 -2.41 10.98
C PRO A 225 30.65 -1.00 11.47
N PRO A 226 30.63 -0.74 12.79
CA PRO A 226 31.19 0.51 13.31
C PRO A 226 32.59 0.66 12.69
N SER A 227 32.86 1.83 12.11
CA SER A 227 34.16 2.15 11.54
C SER A 227 35.22 1.73 12.55
N GLY A 228 36.02 0.73 12.17
CA GLY A 228 36.99 0.12 13.07
C GLY A 228 37.80 1.21 13.74
N GLY A 229 37.80 1.19 15.08
CA GLY A 229 38.89 1.79 15.82
C GLY A 229 40.18 1.22 15.24
N ILE A 230 41.12 2.12 14.97
CA ILE A 230 42.46 1.87 14.46
C ILE A 230 43.00 0.62 15.15
N GLN A 231 43.12 -0.49 14.41
CA GLN A 231 43.95 -1.60 14.82
C GLN A 231 45.38 -1.07 14.72
N CYS A 232 45.88 -0.57 15.85
CA CYS A 232 47.28 -0.25 16.04
C CYS A 232 48.02 -1.58 15.84
N LEU A 233 48.61 -1.76 14.65
CA LEU A 233 49.61 -2.78 14.41
C LEU A 233 50.79 -2.41 15.32
N GLN A 234 50.78 -2.90 16.56
CA GLN A 234 52.01 -2.97 17.34
C GLN A 234 52.91 -3.93 16.57
N GLY A 235 54.01 -3.35 16.09
CA GLY A 235 54.97 -4.02 15.25
C GLY A 235 55.61 -5.20 15.96
N GLU A 236 55.72 -6.29 15.20
CA GLU A 236 56.78 -7.26 15.38
C GLU A 236 58.11 -6.51 15.26
N ASN A 237 58.85 -6.42 16.36
CA ASN A 237 60.27 -6.11 16.32
C ASN A 237 61.02 -7.34 16.83
N PHE A 238 61.74 -7.94 15.88
CA PHE A 238 62.87 -8.83 16.03
C PHE A 238 63.67 -8.59 17.32
N ARG A 239 63.81 -9.65 18.13
CA ARG A 239 65.09 -10.18 18.65
C ARG A 239 64.85 -11.52 19.34
#